data_AF-A0A368T988-F1
#
_entry.id   AF-A0A368T988-F1
#
_cell.length_a   1.000
_cell.length_b   1.000
_cell.length_c   1.000
_cell.angle_alpha   90.00
_cell.angle_beta   90.00
_cell.angle_gamma   90.00
#
_symmetry.space_group_name_H-M   'P 1'
#
loop_
_entity.id
_entity.type
_entity.pdbx_description
1 polymer ?
#
loop_
_entity_poly.entity_id
_entity_poly.type
_entity_poly.pdbx_seq_one_letter_code
_entity_poly.pdbx_strand_id
1 'polypeptide(L)'
;MNDTPTLLLVAVTGVLVAVGVMLLLERSLTRVLLGVILMGNGINLMILSTGGTAGGPPLLGLTPESEMADPLPQAMILTAIVITLGVTAFLLAMAYRSWQLQGNDDVQDDAEDRRIAFGGGRRELRRQIRRQRRELRAEIRTQRADLRDRMAAQDRREAAERAALRSRMLAADRELRASLRAGGRGGAGADDAEVAQRIRDARQARQDSVADLRREVESCREGLREHRRIDRETEREMRRELRRRVRAQKRRLHTAIRAERERLARAEDSDLQGSD
;
A
#
# COMPACT_ATOMS: atom_id res chain seq x y z
N MET A 1 20.48 47.20 54.67
CA MET A 1 19.50 46.85 53.63
C MET A 1 20.24 46.55 52.32
N ASN A 2 21.01 45.48 52.30
CA ASN A 2 21.43 44.82 51.07
C ASN A 2 20.79 43.43 51.12
N ASP A 3 19.46 43.40 51.17
CA ASP A 3 18.66 42.20 51.48
C ASP A 3 18.33 41.38 50.22
N THR A 4 18.93 41.74 49.09
CA THR A 4 18.83 40.99 47.83
C THR A 4 20.02 40.05 47.70
N PRO A 5 19.83 38.77 47.32
CA PRO A 5 20.94 37.96 46.85
C PRO A 5 21.68 38.77 45.78
N THR A 6 23.00 38.89 45.95
CA THR A 6 23.82 39.75 45.10
C THR A 6 23.51 39.38 43.65
N LEU A 7 23.07 40.34 42.83
CA LEU A 7 22.75 40.12 41.40
C LEU A 7 23.85 39.32 40.68
N LEU A 8 25.09 39.51 41.12
CA LEU A 8 26.25 38.72 40.73
C LEU A 8 26.08 37.21 40.95
N LEU A 9 25.64 36.79 42.14
CA LEU A 9 25.47 35.40 42.52
C LEU A 9 24.39 34.72 41.66
N VAL A 10 23.28 35.42 41.43
CA VAL A 10 22.21 34.96 40.52
C VAL A 10 22.73 34.85 39.08
N ALA A 11 23.49 35.84 38.61
CA ALA A 11 24.08 35.81 37.26
C ALA A 11 25.09 34.66 37.10
N VAL A 12 25.97 34.46 38.09
CA VAL A 12 26.96 33.36 38.12
C VAL A 12 26.24 32.02 38.10
N THR A 13 25.22 31.81 38.94
CA THR A 13 24.40 30.61 38.92
C THR A 13 23.75 30.37 37.55
N GLY A 14 23.16 31.40 36.95
CA GLY A 14 22.57 31.32 35.61
C GLY A 14 23.58 30.89 34.55
N VAL A 15 24.79 31.46 34.57
CA VAL A 15 25.88 31.08 33.65
C VAL A 15 26.34 29.64 33.89
N LEU A 16 26.54 29.22 35.14
CA LEU A 16 26.94 27.84 35.46
C LEU A 16 25.92 26.82 34.97
N VAL A 17 24.62 27.09 35.20
CA VAL A 17 23.54 26.21 34.74
C VAL A 17 23.46 26.21 33.21
N ALA A 18 23.55 27.37 32.56
CA ALA A 18 23.51 27.45 31.10
C ALA A 18 24.68 26.70 30.44
N VAL A 19 25.91 26.90 30.93
CA VAL A 19 27.10 26.17 30.45
C VAL A 19 26.97 24.68 30.75
N GLY A 20 26.46 24.30 31.93
CA GLY A 20 26.19 22.92 32.28
C GLY A 20 25.22 22.24 31.30
N VAL A 21 24.12 22.90 30.97
CA VAL A 21 23.13 22.40 29.98
C VAL A 21 23.75 22.29 28.58
N MET A 22 24.52 23.28 28.15
CA MET A 22 25.22 23.22 26.86
C MET A 22 26.18 22.03 26.78
N LEU A 23 26.91 21.74 27.85
CA LEU A 23 27.81 20.59 27.93
C LEU A 23 27.06 19.24 28.02
N LEU A 24 25.85 19.21 28.57
CA LEU A 24 25.00 18.01 28.58
C LEU A 24 24.49 17.62 27.19
N LEU A 25 24.42 18.55 26.24
CA LEU A 25 23.99 18.31 24.86
C LEU A 25 25.12 17.84 23.95
N GLU A 26 26.35 17.77 24.46
CA GLU A 26 27.50 17.25 23.74
C GLU A 26 27.50 15.72 23.66
N ARG A 27 28.14 15.16 22.63
CA ARG A 27 28.26 13.70 22.49
C ARG A 27 29.36 13.07 23.35
N SER A 28 30.40 13.83 23.71
CA SER A 28 31.49 13.31 24.55
C SER A 28 31.02 13.13 25.99
N LEU A 29 31.18 11.93 26.53
CA LEU A 29 30.79 11.57 27.89
C LEU A 29 31.57 12.38 28.94
N THR A 30 32.82 12.74 28.65
CA THR A 30 33.62 13.65 29.50
C THR A 30 33.02 15.06 29.54
N ARG A 31 32.50 15.57 28.41
CA ARG A 31 31.79 16.87 28.38
C ARG A 31 30.48 16.79 29.18
N VAL A 32 29.71 15.72 29.02
CA VAL A 32 28.51 15.46 29.81
C VAL A 32 28.82 15.43 31.31
N LEU A 33 29.90 14.75 31.72
CA LEU A 33 30.38 14.72 33.11
C LEU A 33 30.67 16.12 33.65
N LEU A 34 31.44 16.92 32.90
CA LEU A 34 31.72 18.32 33.26
C LEU A 34 30.44 19.15 33.36
N GLY A 35 29.47 18.90 32.47
CA GLY A 35 28.15 19.53 32.48
C GLY A 35 27.38 19.25 33.77
N VAL A 36 27.34 17.99 34.22
CA VAL A 36 26.71 17.60 35.50
C VAL A 36 27.39 18.28 36.69
N ILE A 37 28.72 18.32 36.71
CA ILE A 37 29.48 18.98 37.79
C ILE A 37 29.19 20.48 37.83
N LEU A 38 29.26 21.17 36.68
CA LEU A 38 29.00 22.62 36.58
C LEU A 38 27.56 22.96 36.97
N MET A 39 26.59 22.19 36.47
CA MET A 39 25.18 22.38 36.81
C MET A 39 24.91 22.14 38.29
N GLY A 40 25.49 21.08 38.88
CA GLY A 40 25.38 20.79 40.32
C GLY A 40 25.94 21.92 41.19
N ASN A 41 27.10 22.48 40.82
CA ASN A 41 27.66 23.66 41.50
C ASN A 41 26.77 24.89 41.36
N GLY A 42 26.20 25.13 40.18
CA GLY A 42 25.24 26.22 39.95
C GLY A 42 23.99 26.08 40.82
N ILE A 43 23.42 24.87 40.93
CA ILE A 43 22.27 24.59 41.79
C ILE A 43 22.62 24.78 43.27
N ASN A 44 23.80 24.34 43.71
CA ASN A 44 24.24 24.56 45.09
C ASN A 44 24.34 26.06 45.42
N LEU A 45 24.86 26.88 44.49
CA LEU A 45 24.87 28.33 44.62
C LEU A 45 23.45 28.92 44.60
N MET A 46 22.53 28.36 43.81
CA MET A 46 21.12 28.76 43.80
C MET A 46 20.47 28.53 45.17
N ILE A 47 20.70 27.37 45.77
CA ILE A 47 20.18 27.03 47.11
C ILE A 47 20.77 27.96 48.17
N LEU A 48 22.07 28.26 48.07
CA LEU A 48 22.72 29.22 48.96
C LEU A 48 22.11 30.62 48.82
N SER A 49 21.78 31.04 47.61
CA SER A 49 21.10 32.31 47.32
C SER A 49 19.72 32.42 47.98
N THR A 50 19.05 31.30 48.29
CA THR A 50 17.74 31.32 48.96
C THR A 50 17.85 31.38 50.49
N GLY A 51 19.04 31.19 51.06
CA GLY A 51 19.26 31.11 52.51
C GLY A 51 19.27 32.44 53.27
N GLY A 52 18.84 33.54 52.64
CA GLY A 52 18.71 34.84 53.29
C GLY A 52 20.02 35.58 53.50
N THR A 53 20.05 36.47 54.49
CA THR A 53 21.18 37.34 54.81
C THR A 53 22.39 36.55 55.29
N ALA A 54 23.59 36.99 54.89
CA ALA A 54 24.83 36.42 55.39
C ALA A 54 24.93 36.62 56.91
N GLY A 55 24.85 35.52 57.65
CA GLY A 55 25.03 35.47 59.10
C GLY A 55 26.32 34.73 59.48
N GLY A 56 26.61 34.67 60.78
CA GLY A 56 27.67 33.83 61.31
C GLY A 56 27.35 32.34 61.23
N PRO A 57 28.34 31.46 61.47
CA PRO A 57 28.17 30.01 61.39
C PRO A 57 27.02 29.52 62.29
N PRO A 58 26.18 28.56 61.82
CA PRO A 58 25.09 28.01 62.63
C PRO A 58 25.62 27.00 63.66
N LEU A 59 26.49 27.47 64.54
CA LEU A 59 27.12 26.71 65.62
C LEU A 59 26.73 27.33 66.96
N LEU A 60 26.18 26.51 67.85
CA LEU A 60 25.75 26.94 69.18
C LEU A 60 26.95 27.49 69.97
N GLY A 61 26.76 28.67 70.57
CA GLY A 61 27.76 29.32 71.43
C GLY A 61 28.78 30.19 70.72
N LEU A 62 28.75 30.31 69.38
CA LEU A 62 29.66 31.16 68.60
C LEU A 62 29.01 32.47 68.14
N THR A 63 27.76 32.40 67.66
CA THR A 63 27.02 33.53 67.09
C THR A 63 25.67 33.67 67.79
N PRO A 64 25.18 34.88 68.12
CA PRO A 64 23.81 35.07 68.59
C PRO A 64 22.79 34.51 67.59
N GLU A 65 21.70 33.89 68.07
CA GLU A 65 20.68 33.25 67.20
C GLU A 65 20.11 34.19 66.13
N SER A 66 19.98 35.48 66.45
CA SER A 66 19.51 36.52 65.53
C SER A 66 20.48 36.85 64.39
N GLU A 67 21.74 36.44 64.50
CA GLU A 67 22.82 36.70 63.55
C GLU A 67 23.33 35.42 62.88
N MET A 68 22.73 34.25 63.18
CA MET A 68 23.11 32.97 62.56
C MET A 68 22.55 32.86 61.14
N ALA A 69 23.36 32.32 60.22
CA ALA A 69 22.88 31.94 58.90
C ALA A 69 21.91 30.73 59.00
N ASP A 70 20.96 30.62 58.07
CA ASP A 70 20.00 29.52 58.05
C ASP A 70 20.73 28.16 57.87
N PRO A 71 20.58 27.21 58.82
CA PRO A 71 21.20 25.89 58.72
C PRO A 71 20.55 24.98 57.67
N LEU A 72 19.31 25.23 57.27
CA LEU A 72 18.56 24.35 56.38
C LEU A 72 19.17 24.29 54.95
N PRO A 73 19.44 25.42 54.26
CA PRO A 73 20.15 25.40 52.98
C PRO A 73 21.53 24.74 53.06
N GLN A 74 22.25 24.91 54.16
CA GLN A 74 23.59 24.34 54.35
C GLN A 74 23.56 22.81 54.40
N ALA A 75 22.61 22.25 55.17
CA ALA A 75 22.40 20.80 55.23
C ALA A 75 21.97 20.21 53.88
N MET A 76 21.13 20.95 53.12
CA MET A 76 20.71 20.55 51.77
C MET A 76 21.90 20.53 50.79
N ILE A 77 22.75 21.56 50.82
CA ILE A 77 23.94 21.64 49.96
C ILE A 77 24.92 20.52 50.28
N LEU A 78 25.18 20.21 51.56
CA LEU A 78 26.05 19.09 51.93
C LEU A 78 25.55 17.76 51.34
N THR A 79 24.25 17.51 51.41
CA THR A 79 23.61 16.32 50.83
C THR A 79 23.76 16.30 49.30
N ALA A 80 23.52 17.43 48.65
CA ALA A 80 23.66 17.57 47.20
C ALA A 80 25.10 17.33 46.72
N ILE A 81 26.10 17.81 47.48
CA ILE A 81 27.53 17.58 47.17
C ILE A 81 27.86 16.09 47.20
N VAL A 82 27.42 15.35 48.22
CA VAL A 82 27.69 13.91 48.34
C VAL A 82 27.02 13.11 47.21
N ILE A 83 25.77 13.44 46.87
CA ILE A 83 25.07 12.82 45.74
C ILE A 83 25.80 13.12 44.43
N THR A 84 26.18 14.37 44.20
CA THR A 84 26.91 14.78 43.00
C THR A 84 28.24 14.05 42.88
N LEU A 85 28.97 13.88 43.99
CA LEU A 85 30.22 13.10 44.04
C LEU A 85 29.97 11.64 43.64
N GLY A 86 28.93 11.01 44.18
CA GLY A 86 28.57 9.62 43.85
C GLY A 86 28.21 9.44 42.38
N VAL A 87 27.37 10.32 41.84
CA VAL A 87 27.00 10.32 40.41
C VAL A 87 28.23 10.59 39.53
N THR A 88 29.08 11.54 39.92
CA THR A 88 30.31 11.88 39.20
C THR A 88 31.27 10.69 39.15
N ALA A 89 31.49 10.00 40.28
CA ALA A 89 32.33 8.81 40.34
C ALA A 89 31.77 7.68 39.47
N PHE A 90 30.45 7.47 39.48
CA PHE A 90 29.78 6.48 38.62
C PHE A 90 29.91 6.81 37.13
N LEU A 91 29.61 8.05 36.73
CA LEU A 91 29.74 8.51 35.35
C LEU A 91 31.20 8.43 34.88
N LEU A 92 32.17 8.79 35.72
CA LEU A 92 33.59 8.68 35.41
C LEU A 92 34.03 7.22 35.23
N ALA A 93 33.54 6.29 36.07
CA ALA A 93 33.80 4.87 35.90
C ALA A 93 33.21 4.33 34.59
N MET A 94 32.01 4.78 34.20
CA MET A 94 31.43 4.43 32.91
C MET A 94 32.23 5.02 31.74
N ALA A 95 32.68 6.27 31.85
CA ALA A 95 33.50 6.92 30.82
C ALA A 95 34.83 6.19 30.64
N TYR A 96 35.50 5.84 31.74
CA TYR A 96 36.70 5.02 31.71
C TYR A 96 36.44 3.65 31.06
N ARG A 97 35.33 3.00 31.42
CA ARG A 97 34.96 1.70 30.85
C ARG A 97 34.65 1.78 29.35
N SER A 98 33.95 2.82 28.91
CA SER A 98 33.64 3.06 27.51
C SER A 98 34.92 3.32 26.71
N TRP A 99 35.81 4.17 27.23
CA TRP A 99 37.11 4.41 26.60
C TRP A 99 37.95 3.13 26.49
N GLN A 100 37.95 2.27 27.50
CA GLN A 100 38.65 0.98 27.46
C GLN A 100 38.09 0.04 26.37
N LEU A 101 36.79 0.09 26.09
CA LEU A 101 36.12 -0.81 25.14
C LEU A 101 36.10 -0.27 23.70
N GLN A 102 35.89 1.02 23.53
CA GLN A 102 35.71 1.66 22.21
C GLN A 102 36.91 2.51 21.76
N GLY A 103 37.84 2.86 22.66
CA GLY A 103 38.96 3.76 22.36
C GLY A 103 38.60 5.24 22.26
N ASN A 104 37.31 5.59 22.42
CA ASN A 104 36.80 6.95 22.52
C ASN A 104 35.68 7.00 23.58
N ASP A 105 35.28 8.21 23.98
CA ASP A 105 34.21 8.47 24.94
C ASP A 105 32.96 9.09 24.27
N ASP A 106 32.79 8.89 22.97
CA ASP A 106 31.72 9.51 22.18
C ASP A 106 30.47 8.65 22.20
N VAL A 107 29.33 9.22 22.60
CA VAL A 107 28.05 8.52 22.62
C VAL A 107 27.58 8.28 21.18
N GLN A 108 27.65 7.00 20.76
CA GLN A 108 27.30 6.58 19.40
C GLN A 108 25.79 6.48 19.20
N ASP A 109 25.34 6.76 17.97
CA ASP A 109 23.97 6.47 17.56
C ASP A 109 23.77 4.95 17.45
N ASP A 110 22.71 4.46 18.09
CA ASP A 110 22.37 3.03 18.09
C ASP A 110 22.20 2.51 16.66
N ALA A 111 22.90 1.42 16.34
CA ALA A 111 22.80 0.75 15.05
C ALA A 111 21.39 0.23 14.80
N GLU A 112 20.66 -0.19 15.85
CA GLU A 112 19.28 -0.65 15.74
C GLU A 112 18.33 0.52 15.41
N ASP A 113 18.55 1.71 15.99
CA ASP A 113 17.78 2.91 15.66
C ASP A 113 18.01 3.34 14.20
N ARG A 114 19.27 3.29 13.73
CA ARG A 114 19.58 3.47 12.31
C ARG A 114 18.88 2.42 11.45
N ARG A 115 18.89 1.14 11.84
CA ARG A 115 18.19 0.07 11.11
C ARG A 115 16.68 0.25 11.10
N ILE A 116 16.07 0.84 12.12
CA ILE A 116 14.64 1.17 12.13
C ILE A 116 14.36 2.36 11.21
N ALA A 117 15.20 3.39 11.25
CA ALA A 117 15.09 4.58 10.39
C ALA A 117 15.26 4.21 8.91
N PHE A 118 16.34 3.52 8.55
CA PHE A 118 16.61 3.05 7.19
C PHE A 118 15.73 1.86 6.78
N GLY A 119 15.30 1.02 7.74
CA GLY A 119 14.33 -0.07 7.56
C GLY A 119 12.92 0.38 7.19
N GLY A 120 12.66 1.70 7.22
CA GLY A 120 11.46 2.32 6.64
C GLY A 120 11.22 1.90 5.19
N GLY A 121 12.28 1.68 4.40
CA GLY A 121 12.19 1.26 3.00
C GLY A 121 11.42 -0.06 2.81
N ARG A 122 11.57 -1.04 3.72
CA ARG A 122 10.80 -2.30 3.66
C ARG A 122 9.32 -2.10 3.95
N ARG A 123 8.98 -1.21 4.90
CA ARG A 123 7.58 -0.88 5.23
C ARG A 123 6.92 -0.14 4.07
N GLU A 124 7.64 0.79 3.46
CA GLU A 124 7.18 1.56 2.31
C GLU A 124 7.02 0.69 1.06
N LEU A 125 8.01 -0.14 0.71
CA LEU A 125 7.91 -1.10 -0.39
C LEU A 125 6.71 -2.05 -0.18
N ARG A 126 6.49 -2.55 1.04
CA ARG A 126 5.31 -3.39 1.35
C ARG A 126 4.00 -2.65 1.10
N ARG A 127 3.91 -1.35 1.43
CA ARG A 127 2.73 -0.51 1.14
C ARG A 127 2.54 -0.31 -0.36
N GLN A 128 3.61 0.00 -1.08
CA GLN A 128 3.60 0.19 -2.53
C GLN A 128 3.17 -1.10 -3.27
N ILE A 129 3.73 -2.26 -2.90
CA ILE A 129 3.34 -3.56 -3.47
C ILE A 129 1.85 -3.86 -3.21
N ARG A 130 1.36 -3.57 -2.00
CA ARG A 130 -0.06 -3.75 -1.66
C ARG A 130 -0.95 -2.86 -2.52
N ARG A 131 -0.55 -1.61 -2.76
CA ARG A 131 -1.26 -0.65 -3.62
C ARG A 131 -1.28 -1.11 -5.08
N GLN A 132 -0.13 -1.41 -5.67
CA GLN A 132 -0.04 -1.93 -7.05
C GLN A 132 -0.85 -3.21 -7.25
N ARG A 133 -0.85 -4.13 -6.27
CA ARG A 133 -1.69 -5.34 -6.32
C ARG A 133 -3.18 -5.03 -6.26
N ARG A 134 -3.60 -4.02 -5.49
CA ARG A 134 -5.00 -3.58 -5.43
C ARG A 134 -5.43 -2.93 -6.75
N GLU A 135 -4.60 -2.06 -7.31
CA GLU A 135 -4.81 -1.40 -8.60
C GLU A 135 -4.92 -2.43 -9.74
N LEU A 136 -3.96 -3.36 -9.85
CA LEU A 136 -4.02 -4.44 -10.85
C LEU A 136 -5.27 -5.32 -10.68
N ARG A 137 -5.69 -5.61 -9.44
CA ARG A 137 -6.92 -6.37 -9.19
C ARG A 137 -8.16 -5.58 -9.63
N ALA A 138 -8.20 -4.28 -9.39
CA ALA A 138 -9.29 -3.42 -9.84
C ALA A 138 -9.34 -3.37 -11.37
N GLU A 139 -8.20 -3.18 -12.02
CA GLU A 139 -8.09 -3.15 -13.49
C GLU A 139 -8.55 -4.48 -14.12
N ILE A 140 -8.10 -5.62 -13.58
CA ILE A 140 -8.54 -6.95 -14.07
C ILE A 140 -10.07 -7.12 -13.88
N ARG A 141 -10.67 -6.59 -12.82
CA ARG A 141 -12.13 -6.64 -12.63
C ARG A 141 -12.83 -5.82 -13.70
N THR A 142 -12.36 -4.61 -13.99
CA THR A 142 -12.90 -3.75 -15.03
C THR A 142 -12.78 -4.40 -16.40
N GLN A 143 -11.59 -4.90 -16.77
CA GLN A 143 -11.38 -5.61 -18.05
C GLN A 143 -12.32 -6.82 -18.22
N ARG A 144 -12.61 -7.54 -17.12
CA ARG A 144 -13.56 -8.66 -17.12
C ARG A 144 -15.01 -8.20 -17.22
N ALA A 145 -15.36 -7.06 -16.64
CA ALA A 145 -16.69 -6.46 -16.79
C ALA A 145 -16.90 -6.02 -18.24
N ASP A 146 -15.98 -5.23 -18.79
CA ASP A 146 -16.00 -4.79 -20.19
C ASP A 146 -16.12 -5.96 -21.16
N LEU A 147 -15.36 -7.05 -20.93
CA LEU A 147 -15.48 -8.23 -21.77
C LEU A 147 -16.87 -8.87 -21.69
N ARG A 148 -17.44 -8.99 -20.47
CA ARG A 148 -18.81 -9.52 -20.31
C ARG A 148 -19.84 -8.65 -21.02
N ASP A 149 -19.69 -7.34 -20.96
CA ASP A 149 -20.61 -6.41 -21.60
C ASP A 149 -20.51 -6.47 -23.12
N ARG A 150 -19.29 -6.57 -23.67
CA ARG A 150 -19.05 -6.79 -25.10
C ARG A 150 -19.63 -8.11 -25.58
N MET A 151 -19.40 -9.20 -24.82
CA MET A 151 -19.98 -10.50 -25.14
C MET A 151 -21.50 -10.46 -25.11
N ALA A 152 -22.11 -9.86 -24.07
CA ALA A 152 -23.56 -9.73 -23.99
C ALA A 152 -24.15 -8.88 -25.13
N ALA A 153 -23.45 -7.83 -25.57
CA ALA A 153 -23.85 -7.02 -26.71
C ALA A 153 -23.77 -7.80 -28.03
N GLN A 154 -22.72 -8.61 -28.20
CA GLN A 154 -22.54 -9.48 -29.37
C GLN A 154 -23.59 -10.59 -29.39
N ASP A 155 -23.82 -11.27 -28.27
CA ASP A 155 -24.86 -12.30 -28.11
C ASP A 155 -26.26 -11.77 -28.48
N ARG A 156 -26.57 -10.51 -28.13
CA ARG A 156 -27.84 -9.87 -28.50
C ARG A 156 -27.97 -9.66 -30.02
N ARG A 157 -26.90 -9.25 -30.69
CA ARG A 157 -26.88 -9.07 -32.15
C ARG A 157 -27.05 -10.41 -32.87
N GLU A 158 -26.26 -11.40 -32.47
CA GLU A 158 -26.31 -12.75 -33.04
C GLU A 158 -27.66 -13.43 -32.75
N ALA A 159 -28.26 -13.22 -31.57
CA ALA A 159 -29.60 -13.73 -31.25
C ALA A 159 -30.67 -13.11 -32.16
N ALA A 160 -30.57 -11.82 -32.48
CA ALA A 160 -31.48 -11.16 -33.41
C ALA A 160 -31.33 -11.71 -34.84
N GLU A 161 -30.10 -11.89 -35.32
CA GLU A 161 -29.82 -12.50 -36.62
C GLU A 161 -30.34 -13.94 -36.71
N ARG A 162 -30.08 -14.76 -35.69
CA ARG A 162 -30.61 -16.12 -35.59
C ARG A 162 -32.14 -16.16 -35.53
N ALA A 163 -32.78 -15.20 -34.87
CA ALA A 163 -34.23 -15.09 -34.83
C ALA A 163 -34.82 -14.74 -36.20
N ALA A 164 -34.16 -13.84 -36.95
CA ALA A 164 -34.53 -13.52 -38.33
C ALA A 164 -34.34 -14.72 -39.28
N LEU A 165 -33.26 -15.50 -39.12
CA LEU A 165 -33.05 -16.71 -39.91
C LEU A 165 -34.09 -17.79 -39.58
N ARG A 166 -34.42 -17.98 -38.30
CA ARG A 166 -35.49 -18.89 -37.87
C ARG A 166 -36.86 -18.46 -38.37
N SER A 167 -37.19 -17.16 -38.39
CA SER A 167 -38.47 -16.68 -38.88
C SER A 167 -38.61 -16.92 -40.39
N ARG A 168 -37.55 -16.70 -41.18
CA ARG A 168 -37.49 -17.08 -42.60
C ARG A 168 -37.72 -18.58 -42.80
N MET A 169 -37.02 -19.42 -42.04
CA MET A 169 -37.18 -20.88 -42.12
C MET A 169 -38.63 -21.31 -41.80
N LEU A 170 -39.26 -20.74 -40.78
CA LEU A 170 -40.65 -21.04 -40.42
C LEU A 170 -41.64 -20.55 -41.48
N ALA A 171 -41.37 -19.42 -42.14
CA ALA A 171 -42.18 -18.93 -43.26
C ALA A 171 -42.10 -19.88 -44.46
N ALA A 172 -40.88 -20.28 -44.85
CA ALA A 172 -40.65 -21.25 -45.91
C ALA A 172 -41.31 -22.62 -45.61
N ASP A 173 -41.22 -23.13 -44.37
CA ASP A 173 -41.85 -24.39 -44.00
C ASP A 173 -43.39 -24.31 -44.02
N ARG A 174 -43.97 -23.15 -43.64
CA ARG A 174 -45.42 -22.91 -43.76
C ARG A 174 -45.87 -22.90 -45.22
N GLU A 175 -45.14 -22.22 -46.09
CA GLU A 175 -45.41 -22.14 -47.53
C GLU A 175 -45.28 -23.52 -48.19
N LEU A 176 -44.22 -24.26 -47.87
CA LEU A 176 -44.05 -25.65 -48.29
C LEU A 176 -45.23 -26.53 -47.85
N ARG A 177 -45.68 -26.44 -46.59
CA ARG A 177 -46.84 -27.20 -46.10
C ARG A 177 -48.14 -26.79 -46.78
N ALA A 178 -48.35 -25.50 -47.06
CA ALA A 178 -49.52 -25.01 -47.79
C ALA A 178 -49.53 -25.54 -49.24
N SER A 179 -48.38 -25.49 -49.90
CA SER A 179 -48.13 -26.03 -51.24
C SER A 179 -48.29 -27.55 -51.30
N LEU A 180 -48.02 -28.29 -50.23
CA LEU A 180 -48.32 -29.72 -50.15
C LEU A 180 -49.82 -29.98 -49.92
N ARG A 181 -50.48 -29.21 -49.03
CA ARG A 181 -51.91 -29.38 -48.69
C ARG A 181 -52.87 -29.02 -49.81
N ALA A 182 -52.59 -27.97 -50.58
CA ALA A 182 -53.39 -27.61 -51.76
C ALA A 182 -53.29 -28.69 -52.87
N GLY A 183 -52.42 -29.70 -52.73
CA GLY A 183 -52.26 -30.81 -53.66
C GLY A 183 -53.21 -31.96 -53.39
N GLY A 184 -53.79 -32.01 -52.19
CA GLY A 184 -54.73 -33.06 -51.78
C GLY A 184 -56.20 -32.78 -52.08
N ARG A 185 -56.56 -31.61 -52.66
CA ARG A 185 -57.96 -31.21 -52.92
C ARG A 185 -58.35 -31.13 -54.40
N GLY A 186 -57.72 -31.92 -55.26
CA GLY A 186 -58.08 -32.03 -56.69
C GLY A 186 -58.67 -33.39 -56.99
N GLY A 187 -59.91 -33.63 -56.55
CA GLY A 187 -60.67 -34.83 -56.86
C GLY A 187 -61.62 -34.60 -58.03
N ALA A 188 -61.43 -35.44 -59.06
CA ALA A 188 -62.42 -35.97 -60.00
C ALA A 188 -63.31 -34.99 -60.80
N GLY A 189 -63.14 -35.01 -62.13
CA GLY A 189 -64.14 -34.51 -63.08
C GLY A 189 -63.64 -34.38 -64.51
N ALA A 190 -63.94 -35.41 -65.32
CA ALA A 190 -64.21 -35.48 -66.77
C ALA A 190 -63.24 -34.89 -67.84
N ASP A 191 -62.99 -35.77 -68.82
CA ASP A 191 -62.59 -35.65 -70.24
C ASP A 191 -62.19 -34.28 -70.82
N ASP A 192 -60.87 -34.12 -71.03
CA ASP A 192 -60.25 -33.44 -72.17
C ASP A 192 -58.72 -33.70 -72.15
N ALA A 193 -58.12 -34.16 -73.25
CA ALA A 193 -56.69 -34.54 -73.31
C ALA A 193 -55.75 -33.34 -73.04
N GLU A 194 -56.19 -32.12 -73.37
CA GLU A 194 -55.49 -30.87 -73.05
C GLU A 194 -55.52 -30.56 -71.55
N VAL A 195 -56.66 -30.82 -70.88
CA VAL A 195 -56.82 -30.64 -69.43
C VAL A 195 -55.92 -31.61 -68.67
N ALA A 196 -55.79 -32.85 -69.13
CA ALA A 196 -54.86 -33.82 -68.55
C ALA A 196 -53.38 -33.40 -68.69
N GLN A 197 -52.99 -32.77 -69.81
CA GLN A 197 -51.64 -32.24 -70.00
C GLN A 197 -51.38 -31.03 -69.08
N ARG A 198 -52.32 -30.08 -68.98
CA ARG A 198 -52.22 -28.94 -68.05
C ARG A 198 -52.14 -29.39 -66.59
N ILE A 199 -52.85 -30.46 -66.21
CA ILE A 199 -52.76 -31.06 -64.87
C ILE A 199 -51.38 -31.68 -64.62
N ARG A 200 -50.78 -32.33 -65.63
CA ARG A 200 -49.42 -32.89 -65.53
C ARG A 200 -48.38 -31.78 -65.41
N ASP A 201 -48.43 -30.76 -66.26
CA ASP A 201 -47.49 -29.64 -66.24
C ASP A 201 -47.63 -28.83 -64.93
N ALA A 202 -48.85 -28.62 -64.45
CA ALA A 202 -49.10 -27.99 -63.15
C ALA A 202 -48.63 -28.86 -61.97
N ARG A 203 -48.71 -30.19 -62.07
CA ARG A 203 -48.13 -31.10 -61.07
C ARG A 203 -46.61 -31.07 -61.08
N GLN A 204 -45.99 -31.01 -62.26
CA GLN A 204 -44.54 -30.95 -62.42
C GLN A 204 -43.99 -29.63 -61.86
N ALA A 205 -44.54 -28.48 -62.29
CA ALA A 205 -44.15 -27.16 -61.77
C ALA A 205 -44.32 -27.05 -60.24
N ARG A 206 -45.32 -27.74 -59.69
CA ARG A 206 -45.54 -27.84 -58.24
C ARG A 206 -44.50 -28.74 -57.55
N GLN A 207 -44.13 -29.87 -58.13
CA GLN A 207 -43.07 -30.73 -57.62
C GLN A 207 -41.73 -29.99 -57.62
N ASP A 208 -41.45 -29.22 -58.66
CA ASP A 208 -40.24 -28.40 -58.77
C ASP A 208 -40.23 -27.32 -57.68
N SER A 209 -41.35 -26.62 -57.47
CA SER A 209 -41.50 -25.64 -56.39
C SER A 209 -41.29 -26.25 -54.99
N VAL A 210 -41.81 -27.46 -54.75
CA VAL A 210 -41.62 -28.21 -53.49
C VAL A 210 -40.16 -28.62 -53.30
N ALA A 211 -39.46 -28.97 -54.37
CA ALA A 211 -38.04 -29.30 -54.33
C ALA A 211 -37.17 -28.06 -54.03
N ASP A 212 -37.51 -26.91 -54.61
CA ASP A 212 -36.85 -25.62 -54.35
C ASP A 212 -37.00 -25.21 -52.87
N LEU A 213 -38.22 -25.25 -52.34
CA LEU A 213 -38.51 -24.94 -50.92
C LEU A 213 -37.77 -25.87 -49.95
N ARG A 214 -37.59 -27.16 -50.28
CA ARG A 214 -36.79 -28.08 -49.48
C ARG A 214 -35.30 -27.71 -49.46
N ARG A 215 -34.74 -27.37 -50.62
CA ARG A 215 -33.35 -26.90 -50.74
C ARG A 215 -33.12 -25.61 -49.94
N GLU A 216 -34.09 -24.70 -49.95
CA GLU A 216 -34.02 -23.47 -49.17
C GLU A 216 -34.04 -23.73 -47.65
N VAL A 217 -34.90 -24.63 -47.17
CA VAL A 217 -34.93 -25.03 -45.74
C VAL A 217 -33.62 -25.69 -45.30
N GLU A 218 -33.04 -26.55 -46.14
CA GLU A 218 -31.74 -27.18 -45.86
C GLU A 218 -30.60 -26.15 -45.80
N SER A 219 -30.53 -25.24 -46.79
CA SER A 219 -29.57 -24.13 -46.79
C SER A 219 -29.69 -23.26 -45.53
N CYS A 220 -30.92 -22.97 -45.10
CA CYS A 220 -31.19 -22.19 -43.90
C CYS A 220 -30.74 -22.92 -42.61
N ARG A 221 -30.90 -24.25 -42.54
CA ARG A 221 -30.42 -25.09 -41.42
C ARG A 221 -28.90 -25.14 -41.35
N GLU A 222 -28.23 -25.24 -42.50
CA GLU A 222 -26.77 -25.21 -42.57
C GLU A 222 -26.22 -23.85 -42.12
N GLY A 223 -26.80 -22.74 -42.60
CA GLY A 223 -26.43 -21.40 -42.14
C GLY A 223 -26.56 -21.21 -40.63
N LEU A 224 -27.60 -21.79 -40.01
CA LEU A 224 -27.80 -21.72 -38.56
C LEU A 224 -26.78 -22.56 -37.76
N ARG A 225 -26.24 -23.64 -38.34
CA ARG A 225 -25.17 -24.45 -37.73
C ARG A 225 -23.83 -23.71 -37.81
N GLU A 226 -23.55 -23.10 -38.95
CA GLU A 226 -22.30 -22.37 -39.18
C GLU A 226 -22.20 -21.13 -38.29
N HIS A 227 -23.28 -20.33 -38.18
CA HIS A 227 -23.32 -19.22 -37.23
C HIS A 227 -23.00 -19.66 -35.79
N ARG A 228 -23.61 -20.76 -35.31
CA ARG A 228 -23.31 -21.27 -33.96
C ARG A 228 -21.86 -21.68 -33.75
N ARG A 229 -21.17 -22.09 -34.82
CA ARG A 229 -19.75 -22.47 -34.76
C ARG A 229 -18.89 -21.22 -34.67
N ILE A 230 -19.12 -20.25 -35.53
CA ILE A 230 -18.43 -18.95 -35.55
C ILE A 230 -18.56 -18.27 -34.19
N ASP A 231 -19.78 -18.17 -33.66
CA ASP A 231 -20.05 -17.49 -32.38
C ASP A 231 -19.25 -18.12 -31.22
N ARG A 232 -19.15 -19.45 -31.19
CA ARG A 232 -18.34 -20.18 -30.19
C ARG A 232 -16.84 -19.93 -30.37
N GLU A 233 -16.37 -19.82 -31.60
CA GLU A 233 -14.96 -19.54 -31.91
C GLU A 233 -14.60 -18.11 -31.49
N THR A 234 -15.44 -17.11 -31.83
CA THR A 234 -15.24 -15.72 -31.44
C THR A 234 -15.25 -15.53 -29.92
N GLU A 235 -16.18 -16.18 -29.21
CA GLU A 235 -16.21 -16.18 -27.74
C GLU A 235 -14.90 -16.75 -27.15
N ARG A 236 -14.42 -17.87 -27.70
CA ARG A 236 -13.17 -18.50 -27.26
C ARG A 236 -11.97 -17.60 -27.49
N GLU A 237 -11.90 -16.92 -28.62
CA GLU A 237 -10.82 -15.98 -28.95
C GLU A 237 -10.78 -14.79 -28.00
N MET A 238 -11.92 -14.13 -27.78
CA MET A 238 -12.01 -13.01 -26.84
C MET A 238 -11.56 -13.40 -25.42
N ARG A 239 -11.99 -14.58 -24.94
CA ARG A 239 -11.56 -15.11 -23.63
C ARG A 239 -10.07 -15.44 -23.60
N ARG A 240 -9.51 -15.99 -24.68
CA ARG A 240 -8.08 -16.32 -24.81
C ARG A 240 -7.24 -15.04 -24.77
N GLU A 241 -7.66 -14.00 -25.48
CA GLU A 241 -6.96 -12.72 -25.53
C GLU A 241 -6.92 -12.06 -24.14
N LEU A 242 -8.07 -11.97 -23.44
CA LEU A 242 -8.09 -11.43 -22.07
C LEU A 242 -7.17 -12.23 -21.14
N ARG A 243 -7.18 -13.57 -21.23
CA ARG A 243 -6.28 -14.42 -20.43
C ARG A 243 -4.80 -14.11 -20.73
N ARG A 244 -4.44 -13.88 -21.99
CA ARG A 244 -3.07 -13.49 -22.38
C ARG A 244 -2.68 -12.13 -21.77
N ARG A 245 -3.55 -11.12 -21.90
CA ARG A 245 -3.33 -9.77 -21.33
C ARG A 245 -3.16 -9.80 -19.81
N VAL A 246 -4.07 -10.46 -19.09
CA VAL A 246 -4.01 -10.59 -17.62
C VAL A 246 -2.73 -11.32 -17.17
N ARG A 247 -2.32 -12.37 -17.89
CA ARG A 247 -1.07 -13.09 -17.60
C ARG A 247 0.15 -12.18 -17.81
N ALA A 248 0.18 -11.39 -18.88
CA ALA A 248 1.26 -10.45 -19.16
C ALA A 248 1.35 -9.36 -18.07
N GLN A 249 0.23 -8.76 -17.67
CA GLN A 249 0.20 -7.74 -16.60
C GLN A 249 0.70 -8.30 -15.27
N LYS A 250 0.26 -9.50 -14.87
CA LYS A 250 0.76 -10.18 -13.66
C LYS A 250 2.27 -10.44 -13.72
N ARG A 251 2.79 -10.87 -14.87
CA ARG A 251 4.23 -11.10 -15.07
C ARG A 251 5.01 -9.79 -14.90
N ARG A 252 4.57 -8.70 -15.54
CA ARG A 252 5.17 -7.36 -15.41
C ARG A 252 5.22 -6.87 -13.95
N LEU A 253 4.13 -7.05 -13.20
CA LEU A 253 4.11 -6.70 -11.79
C LEU A 253 5.09 -7.56 -10.98
N HIS A 254 5.14 -8.86 -11.23
CA HIS A 254 6.09 -9.75 -10.54
C HIS A 254 7.55 -9.38 -10.83
N THR A 255 7.89 -9.05 -12.08
CA THR A 255 9.25 -8.64 -12.44
C THR A 255 9.62 -7.30 -11.81
N ALA A 256 8.68 -6.33 -11.77
CA ALA A 256 8.89 -5.06 -11.09
C ALA A 256 9.15 -5.25 -9.58
N ILE A 257 8.29 -6.02 -8.90
CA ILE A 257 8.46 -6.33 -7.47
C ILE A 257 9.81 -6.99 -7.18
N ARG A 258 10.25 -7.91 -8.06
CA ARG A 258 11.54 -8.57 -7.91
C ARG A 258 12.70 -7.58 -8.06
N ALA A 259 12.67 -6.72 -9.08
CA ALA A 259 13.68 -5.70 -9.31
C ALA A 259 13.77 -4.71 -8.14
N GLU A 260 12.64 -4.25 -7.59
CA GLU A 260 12.61 -3.37 -6.42
C GLU A 260 13.23 -4.03 -5.17
N ARG A 261 12.95 -5.32 -4.95
CA ARG A 261 13.55 -6.08 -3.84
C ARG A 261 15.06 -6.21 -3.99
N GLU A 262 15.54 -6.50 -5.20
CA GLU A 262 16.96 -6.61 -5.49
C GLU A 262 17.68 -5.25 -5.35
N ARG A 263 17.02 -4.13 -5.66
CA ARG A 263 17.56 -2.78 -5.40
C ARG A 263 17.71 -2.50 -3.91
N LEU A 264 16.68 -2.79 -3.11
CA LEU A 264 16.76 -2.59 -1.65
C LEU A 264 17.83 -3.48 -1.01
N ALA A 265 17.96 -4.73 -1.46
CA ALA A 265 19.01 -5.63 -0.95
C ALA A 265 20.41 -5.07 -1.25
N ARG A 266 20.64 -4.53 -2.46
CA ARG A 266 21.92 -3.88 -2.80
C ARG A 266 22.19 -2.60 -2.00
N ALA A 267 21.15 -1.83 -1.70
CA ALA A 267 21.29 -0.63 -0.86
C ALA A 267 21.64 -1.02 0.59
N GLU A 268 20.96 -2.02 1.16
CA GLU A 268 21.26 -2.55 2.50
C GLU A 268 22.69 -3.10 2.58
N ASP A 269 23.17 -3.83 1.57
CA ASP A 269 24.55 -4.35 1.55
C ASP A 269 25.59 -3.23 1.41
N SER A 270 25.29 -2.17 0.64
CA SER A 270 26.17 -1.00 0.49
C SER A 270 26.28 -0.17 1.77
N ASP A 271 25.17 -0.01 2.49
CA ASP A 271 25.14 0.74 3.76
C ASP A 271 25.85 -0.02 4.89
N LEU A 272 25.88 -1.36 4.83
CA LEU A 272 26.67 -2.21 5.73
C LEU A 272 28.18 -2.20 5.41
N GLN A 273 28.58 -1.76 4.21
CA GLN A 273 29.98 -1.61 3.80
C GLN A 273 30.51 -0.18 3.96
N GLY A 274 29.77 0.70 4.65
CA GLY A 274 30.15 2.09 4.89
C GLY A 274 31.40 2.25 5.76
N SER A 275 32.52 2.52 5.07
CA SER A 275 33.79 3.16 5.48
C SER A 275 34.40 2.76 6.83
N ASP A 276 35.41 1.90 6.76
CA ASP A 276 36.56 1.90 7.68
C ASP A 276 37.23 3.29 7.75
#